data_AF-A0A968BYZ8-F1
#
_entry.id   AF-A0A968BYZ8-F1
#
_cell.length_a   1.000
_cell.length_b   1.000
_cell.length_c   1.000
_cell.angle_alpha   90.00
_cell.angle_beta   90.00
_cell.angle_gamma   90.00
#
_symmetry.space_group_name_H-M   'P 1'
#
loop_
_entity.id
_entity.type
_entity.pdbx_description
1 polymer ?
#
loop_
_entity_poly.entity_id
_entity_poly.type
_entity_poly.pdbx_seq_one_letter_code
_entity_poly.pdbx_strand_id
1 'polypeptide(L)'
;APGQMVLGAIFAMLVGVYLPGPRFLVLPVSVLVAALGGGLWGAIPGWLKARFGAHEVINTILLNFVAASLLLFILSSNPTFAAPAKRIIFFLAAVIAASIVGLLIPLLRRFLSRSP
;
A
#
# COMPACT_ATOMS: atom_id res chain seq x y z
N ALA A 1 -2.55 14.24 -7.43
CA ALA A 1 -1.43 14.38 -6.47
C ALA A 1 -1.06 13.03 -5.84
N PRO A 2 -0.40 12.12 -6.58
CA PRO A 2 -0.11 10.77 -6.09
C PRO A 2 0.81 10.74 -4.86
N GLY A 3 1.88 11.54 -4.84
CA GLY A 3 2.87 11.53 -3.76
C GLY A 3 2.31 12.02 -2.42
N GLN A 4 1.44 13.03 -2.44
CA GLN A 4 0.76 13.51 -1.22
C GLN A 4 -0.15 12.43 -0.62
N MET A 5 -0.87 11.69 -1.47
CA MET A 5 -1.71 10.57 -1.02
C MET A 5 -0.86 9.46 -0.39
N VAL A 6 0.28 9.13 -1.01
CA VAL A 6 1.21 8.11 -0.48
C VAL A 6 1.75 8.52 0.89
N LEU A 7 2.20 9.76 1.05
CA LEU A 7 2.68 10.24 2.34
C LEU A 7 1.58 10.30 3.40
N GLY A 8 0.38 10.76 3.02
CA GLY A 8 -0.78 10.72 3.90
C GLY A 8 -1.10 9.29 4.36
N ALA A 9 -1.05 8.31 3.45
CA ALA A 9 -1.27 6.90 3.78
C ALA A 9 -0.18 6.34 4.71
N ILE A 10 1.10 6.70 4.51
CA ILE A 10 2.19 6.32 5.42
C ILE A 10 1.92 6.86 6.83
N PHE A 11 1.56 8.14 6.94
CA PHE A 11 1.29 8.78 8.23
C PHE A 11 0.07 8.17 8.93
N ALA A 12 -1.02 7.92 8.19
CA ALA A 12 -2.20 7.21 8.70
C ALA A 12 -1.85 5.81 9.21
N MET A 13 -1.05 5.07 8.43
CA MET A 13 -0.59 3.72 8.76
C MET A 13 0.23 3.71 10.05
N LEU A 14 1.19 4.65 10.20
CA LEU A 14 2.02 4.74 11.39
C LEU A 14 1.18 5.01 12.65
N VAL A 15 0.19 5.92 12.57
CA VAL A 15 -0.76 6.14 13.67
C VAL A 15 -1.57 4.89 13.97
N GLY A 16 -2.13 4.25 12.95
CA GLY A 16 -2.96 3.06 13.14
C GLY A 16 -2.21 1.87 13.74
N VAL A 17 -0.90 1.77 13.54
CA VAL A 17 -0.06 0.69 14.07
C VAL A 17 0.49 1.02 15.46
N TYR A 18 0.95 2.25 15.68
CA TYR A 18 1.69 2.59 16.89
C TYR A 18 0.91 3.36 17.95
N LEU A 19 -0.24 3.97 17.62
CA LEU A 19 -1.05 4.70 18.59
C LEU A 19 -1.99 3.72 19.33
N PRO A 20 -1.74 3.41 20.62
CA PRO A 20 -2.68 2.62 21.40
C PRO A 20 -3.91 3.46 21.74
N GLY A 21 -5.10 2.86 21.67
CA GLY A 21 -6.33 3.52 22.08
C GLY A 21 -7.60 2.91 21.51
N PRO A 22 -8.78 3.41 21.93
CA PRO A 22 -10.05 2.97 21.37
C PRO A 22 -10.14 3.37 19.89
N ARG A 23 -10.65 2.45 19.06
CA ARG A 23 -10.72 2.61 17.60
C ARG A 23 -11.42 3.89 17.16
N PHE A 24 -12.45 4.30 17.90
CA PHE A 24 -13.19 5.54 17.65
C PHE A 24 -12.32 6.80 17.73
N LEU A 25 -11.26 6.81 18.55
CA LEU A 25 -10.40 7.98 18.72
C LEU A 25 -9.16 7.91 17.82
N VAL A 26 -8.64 6.70 17.59
CA VAL A 26 -7.49 6.50 16.69
C VAL A 26 -7.84 6.86 15.23
N LEU A 27 -9.09 6.62 14.80
CA LEU A 27 -9.54 6.91 13.44
C LEU A 27 -9.52 8.41 13.08
N PRO A 28 -10.15 9.32 13.84
CA PRO A 28 -10.04 10.76 13.58
C PRO A 28 -8.59 11.25 13.64
N VAL A 29 -7.81 10.76 14.60
CA VAL A 29 -6.40 11.15 14.73
C VAL A 29 -5.59 10.71 13.51
N SER A 30 -5.82 9.50 12.99
CA SER A 30 -5.11 9.03 11.80
C SER A 30 -5.44 9.87 10.57
N VAL A 31 -6.69 10.32 10.42
CA VAL A 31 -7.10 11.23 9.33
C VAL A 31 -6.40 12.59 9.43
N LEU A 32 -6.35 13.18 10.64
CA LEU A 32 -5.67 14.46 10.86
C LEU A 32 -4.17 14.36 10.56
N VAL A 33 -3.53 13.30 11.05
CA VAL A 33 -2.10 13.06 10.83
C VAL A 33 -1.81 12.73 9.34
N ALA A 34 -2.73 12.06 8.65
CA ALA A 34 -2.65 11.84 7.20
C ALA A 34 -2.71 13.17 6.42
N ALA A 35 -3.64 14.06 6.79
CA ALA A 35 -3.77 15.37 6.18
C ALA A 35 -2.49 16.21 6.39
N LEU A 36 -1.91 16.16 7.60
CA LEU A 36 -0.63 16.79 7.90
C LEU A 36 0.51 16.19 7.05
N GLY A 37 0.62 14.87 6.96
CA GLY A 37 1.65 14.20 6.15
C GLY A 37 1.55 14.54 4.66
N GLY A 38 0.34 14.49 4.09
CA GLY A 38 0.09 14.86 2.70
C GLY A 38 0.32 16.35 2.43
N GLY A 39 -0.09 17.21 3.36
CA GLY A 39 0.12 18.66 3.28
C GLY A 39 1.60 19.04 3.32
N LEU A 40 2.36 18.45 4.25
CA LEU A 40 3.81 18.66 4.35
C LEU A 40 4.52 18.21 3.06
N TRP A 41 4.14 17.07 2.49
CA TRP A 41 4.70 16.62 1.21
C TRP A 41 4.37 17.55 0.05
N GLY A 42 3.15 18.10 0.05
CA GLY A 42 2.71 19.08 -0.94
C GLY A 42 3.41 20.43 -0.84
N ALA A 43 3.91 20.80 0.34
CA ALA A 43 4.64 22.04 0.54
C ALA A 43 6.06 21.99 -0.08
N ILE A 44 6.68 20.82 -0.16
CA ILE A 44 8.04 20.62 -0.69
C ILE A 44 8.22 21.18 -2.12
N PRO A 45 7.41 20.80 -3.14
CA PRO A 45 7.57 21.32 -4.49
C PRO A 45 7.37 22.84 -4.57
N GLY A 46 6.44 23.40 -3.78
CA GLY A 46 6.22 24.84 -3.68
C GLY A 46 7.42 25.57 -3.08
N TRP A 47 8.02 25.02 -2.02
CA TRP A 47 9.25 25.55 -1.43
C TRP A 47 10.44 25.47 -2.39
N LEU A 48 10.61 24.35 -3.10
CA LEU A 48 11.67 24.19 -4.09
C LEU A 48 11.54 25.18 -5.25
N LYS A 49 10.32 25.46 -5.69
CA LYS A 49 10.04 26.50 -6.68
C LYS A 49 10.45 27.88 -6.16
N ALA A 50 10.03 28.23 -4.95
CA ALA A 50 10.30 29.54 -4.34
C ALA A 50 11.81 29.78 -4.11
N ARG A 51 12.56 28.74 -3.74
CA ARG A 51 13.98 28.88 -3.40
C ARG A 51 14.92 28.73 -4.60
N PHE A 52 14.63 27.81 -5.52
CA PHE A 52 15.56 27.40 -6.57
C PHE A 52 15.05 27.72 -7.99
N GLY A 53 13.85 28.31 -8.13
CA GLY A 53 13.25 28.54 -9.45
C GLY A 53 12.91 27.25 -10.19
N ALA A 54 12.81 26.13 -9.47
CA ALA A 54 12.56 24.82 -10.07
C ALA A 54 11.14 24.72 -10.65
N HIS A 55 10.99 23.92 -11.71
CA HIS A 55 9.71 23.69 -12.35
C HIS A 55 8.82 22.84 -11.46
N GLU A 56 7.71 23.42 -10.99
CA GLU A 56 6.79 22.80 -10.04
C GLU A 56 6.23 21.47 -10.55
N VAL A 57 5.80 21.42 -11.81
CA VAL A 57 5.24 20.20 -12.42
C VAL A 57 6.27 19.08 -12.45
N ILE A 58 7.52 19.38 -12.82
CA ILE A 58 8.59 18.38 -12.88
C ILE A 58 8.90 17.88 -11.46
N ASN A 59 9.06 18.78 -10.49
CA ASN A 59 9.33 18.40 -9.12
C ASN A 59 8.20 17.57 -8.50
N THR A 60 6.94 17.88 -8.77
CA THR A 60 5.82 17.06 -8.29
C THR A 60 5.83 15.65 -8.89
N ILE A 61 6.18 15.50 -10.16
CA ILE A 61 6.34 14.18 -10.80
C ILE A 61 7.49 13.40 -10.16
N LEU A 62 8.65 14.03 -9.97
CA LEU A 62 9.82 13.40 -9.36
C LEU A 62 9.55 12.98 -7.91
N LEU A 63 8.91 13.84 -7.12
CA LEU A 63 8.57 13.56 -5.73
C LEU A 63 7.52 12.45 -5.58
N ASN A 64 6.71 12.15 -6.61
CA ASN A 64 5.84 10.97 -6.58
C ASN A 64 6.66 9.68 -6.54
N PHE A 65 7.75 9.59 -7.30
CA PHE A 65 8.64 8.43 -7.27
C PHE A 65 9.36 8.32 -5.93
N VAL A 66 9.80 9.43 -5.35
CA VAL A 66 10.41 9.44 -4.00
C VAL A 66 9.42 8.94 -2.96
N ALA A 67 8.17 9.42 -3.00
CA ALA A 67 7.12 8.97 -2.09
C ALA A 67 6.83 7.46 -2.22
N ALA A 68 6.75 6.95 -3.45
CA ALA A 68 6.54 5.53 -3.72
C ALA A 68 7.72 4.68 -3.21
N SER A 69 8.95 5.10 -3.50
CA SER A 69 10.16 4.43 -3.01
C SER A 69 10.24 4.42 -1.49
N LEU A 70 9.84 5.51 -0.84
CA LEU A 70 9.77 5.60 0.62
C LEU A 70 8.73 4.61 1.19
N LEU A 71 7.54 4.53 0.59
CA LEU A 71 6.53 3.54 1.00
C LEU A 71 7.10 2.12 0.88
N LEU A 72 7.69 1.77 -0.26
CA LEU A 72 8.27 0.45 -0.49
C LEU A 72 9.39 0.14 0.50
N PHE A 73 10.24 1.12 0.81
CA PHE A 73 11.28 0.98 1.83
C PHE A 73 10.68 0.66 3.20
N ILE A 74 9.67 1.41 3.64
CA ILE A 74 9.02 1.17 4.94
C ILE A 74 8.38 -0.22 4.98
N LEU A 75 7.63 -0.60 3.94
CA LEU A 75 6.98 -1.91 3.86
C LEU A 75 7.98 -3.07 3.85
N SER A 76 9.14 -2.89 3.23
CA SER A 76 10.20 -3.91 3.16
C SER A 76 11.02 -3.99 4.44
N SER A 77 11.24 -2.84 5.12
CA SER A 77 12.15 -2.74 6.26
C SER A 77 11.69 -3.48 7.52
N ASN A 78 10.37 -3.61 7.74
CA ASN A 78 9.83 -4.22 8.95
C ASN A 78 8.77 -5.29 8.62
N PRO A 79 8.90 -6.52 9.17
CA PRO A 79 7.95 -7.60 8.91
C PRO A 79 6.52 -7.26 9.34
N THR A 80 6.33 -6.35 10.29
CA THR A 80 5.01 -5.91 10.77
C THR A 80 4.17 -5.32 9.64
N PHE A 81 4.77 -4.54 8.74
CA PHE A 81 4.06 -3.93 7.61
C PHE A 81 3.92 -4.87 6.42
N ALA A 82 4.87 -5.80 6.23
CA ALA A 82 4.80 -6.81 5.18
C ALA A 82 3.82 -7.96 5.50
N ALA A 83 3.55 -8.23 6.78
CA ALA A 83 2.75 -9.38 7.20
C ALA A 83 1.29 -9.37 6.68
N PRO A 84 0.53 -8.25 6.74
CA PRO A 84 -0.82 -8.19 6.17
C PRO A 84 -0.84 -8.48 4.66
N ALA A 85 0.11 -7.90 3.91
CA ALA A 85 0.23 -8.11 2.47
C ALA A 85 0.52 -9.59 2.15
N LYS A 86 1.47 -10.20 2.88
CA LYS A 86 1.78 -11.64 2.73
C LYS A 86 0.57 -12.53 3.02
N ARG A 87 -0.25 -12.20 4.03
CA ARG A 87 -1.48 -12.94 4.35
C ARG A 87 -2.50 -12.88 3.21
N ILE A 88 -2.71 -11.70 2.63
CA ILE A 88 -3.64 -11.53 1.50
C ILE A 88 -3.15 -12.29 0.27
N ILE A 89 -1.86 -12.15 -0.07
CA ILE A 89 -1.27 -12.85 -1.23
C ILE A 89 -1.38 -14.37 -1.05
N PHE A 90 -1.05 -14.88 0.13
CA PHE A 90 -1.17 -16.30 0.43
C PHE A 90 -2.62 -16.79 0.32
N PHE A 91 -3.57 -16.03 0.88
CA PHE A 91 -4.99 -16.37 0.79
C PHE A 91 -5.49 -16.40 -0.66
N LEU A 92 -5.16 -15.39 -1.46
CA LEU A 92 -5.51 -15.35 -2.88
C LEU A 92 -4.88 -16.52 -3.65
N ALA A 93 -3.60 -16.81 -3.41
CA ALA A 93 -2.92 -17.95 -4.02
C ALA A 93 -3.61 -19.29 -3.66
N ALA A 94 -4.00 -19.46 -2.39
CA ALA A 94 -4.73 -20.64 -1.93
C ALA A 94 -6.11 -20.77 -2.59
N VAL A 95 -6.86 -19.68 -2.72
CA VAL A 95 -8.17 -19.66 -3.41
C VAL A 95 -8.03 -20.01 -4.88
N ILE A 96 -7.04 -19.44 -5.57
CA ILE A 96 -6.75 -19.74 -6.97
C ILE A 96 -6.37 -21.22 -7.12
N ALA A 97 -5.47 -21.74 -6.28
CA ALA A 97 -5.06 -23.13 -6.31
C ALA A 97 -6.25 -24.08 -6.08
N ALA A 98 -7.09 -23.80 -5.08
CA ALA A 98 -8.29 -24.59 -4.80
C ALA A 98 -9.28 -24.57 -5.97
N SER A 99 -9.43 -23.42 -6.64
CA SER A 99 -10.32 -23.29 -7.80
C SER A 99 -9.82 -24.09 -9.00
N ILE A 100 -8.50 -24.07 -9.25
CA ILE A 100 -7.86 -24.88 -10.31
C ILE A 100 -8.03 -26.37 -10.00
N VAL A 101 -7.74 -26.79 -8.77
CA VAL A 101 -7.90 -28.19 -8.35
C VAL A 101 -9.36 -28.64 -8.48
N GLY A 102 -10.31 -27.81 -8.04
CA GLY A 102 -11.74 -28.07 -8.19
C GLY A 102 -12.20 -28.21 -9.64
N LEU A 103 -11.59 -27.47 -10.57
CA LEU A 103 -11.86 -27.57 -12.01
C LEU A 103 -11.24 -28.84 -12.62
N LEU A 104 -10.04 -29.21 -12.17
CA LEU A 104 -9.29 -30.34 -12.72
C LEU A 104 -9.82 -31.70 -12.23
N ILE A 105 -10.36 -31.80 -11.01
CA ILE A 105 -10.85 -33.08 -10.45
C ILE A 105 -11.97 -33.71 -11.31
N PRO A 106 -13.05 -33.00 -11.70
CA PRO A 106 -14.08 -33.56 -12.58
C PRO A 106 -13.54 -33.94 -13.96
N LEU A 107 -12.60 -33.17 -14.50
CA LEU A 107 -11.97 -33.42 -15.79
C LEU A 107 -11.14 -34.71 -15.76
N LEU A 108 -10.28 -34.85 -14.75
CA LEU A 108 -9.49 -36.06 -14.49
C LEU A 108 -10.37 -37.29 -14.24
N ARG A 109 -11.45 -37.14 -13.45
CA ARG A 109 -12.41 -38.23 -13.21
C ARG A 109 -13.06 -38.73 -14.51
N ARG A 110 -13.44 -37.83 -15.42
CA ARG A 110 -14.01 -38.18 -16.73
C ARG A 110 -13.00 -38.89 -17.64
N PHE A 111 -11.72 -38.58 -17.51
CA PHE A 111 -10.65 -39.19 -18.31
C PHE A 111 -10.31 -40.59 -17.79
N LEU A 112 -10.17 -40.74 -16.47
CA LEU A 112 -9.90 -42.01 -15.80
C LEU A 112 -11.07 -43.00 -15.90
N SER A 113 -12.32 -42.51 -15.92
CA SER A 113 -13.50 -43.38 -16.11
C SER A 113 -13.67 -43.90 -17.54
N ARG A 114 -12.82 -43.48 -18.49
CA ARG A 114 -12.81 -43.95 -19.89
C ARG A 114 -11.60 -44.82 -20.23
N SER A 115 -10.73 -45.10 -19.26
CA SER A 115 -9.64 -46.06 -19.42
C SER A 115 -10.22 -47.48 -19.35
N PRO A 116 -10.00 -48.34 -20.37
CA PRO A 116 -10.51 -49.71 -20.41
C PRO A 116 -9.86 -50.62 -19.37
#